data_AF-K2A245-F1
#
_entry.id   AF-K2A245-F1
#
_cell.length_a   1.000
_cell.length_b   1.000
_cell.length_c   1.000
_cell.angle_alpha   90.00
_cell.angle_beta   90.00
_cell.angle_gamma   90.00
#
_symmetry.space_group_name_H-M   'P 1'
#
loop_
_entity.id
_entity.type
_entity.pdbx_description
1 polymer ?
#
loop_
_entity_poly.entity_id
_entity_poly.type
_entity_poly.pdbx_seq_one_letter_code
_entity_poly.pdbx_strand_id
1 'polypeptide(L)'
;MGKIEKCFFIPKVNPSYYQVLGIVLSFVFWLATNDWQRLLLVSAILLADWYDGATARKYGLVSREGYLIDVVVDRISELVLFFPMQVMFWFAILNGGLSYVSLIKGKHLTMPLRFGYLIYLLVIVL
;
A
#
# COMPACT_ATOMS: atom_id res chain seq x y z
N MET A 1 -16.26 8.36 9.23
CA MET A 1 -15.99 9.15 8.01
C MET A 1 -15.04 10.27 8.39
N GLY A 2 -13.82 10.28 7.88
CA GLY A 2 -12.83 11.31 8.23
C GLY A 2 -13.20 12.66 7.61
N LYS A 3 -12.97 13.79 8.31
CA LYS A 3 -13.30 15.14 7.80
C LYS A 3 -12.64 15.46 6.44
N ILE A 4 -11.52 14.82 6.11
CA ILE A 4 -10.71 15.06 4.90
C ILE A 4 -11.34 14.45 3.64
N GLU A 5 -12.03 13.32 3.76
CA GLU A 5 -12.58 12.56 2.61
C GLU A 5 -13.79 13.24 1.94
N LYS A 6 -14.37 14.25 2.60
CA LYS A 6 -15.47 15.05 2.04
C LYS A 6 -15.02 16.08 1.01
N CYS A 7 -13.74 16.51 1.06
CA CYS A 7 -13.22 17.54 0.16
C CYS A 7 -12.73 16.98 -1.19
N PHE A 8 -12.49 15.67 -1.29
CA PHE A 8 -11.94 15.07 -2.51
C PHE A 8 -13.01 14.39 -3.37
N PHE A 9 -12.92 14.62 -4.68
CA PHE A 9 -13.70 13.89 -5.67
C PHE A 9 -13.19 12.45 -5.76
N ILE A 10 -13.95 11.53 -5.17
CA ILE A 10 -13.69 10.09 -5.23
C ILE A 10 -14.77 9.47 -6.10
N PRO A 11 -14.44 8.96 -7.30
CA PRO A 11 -15.42 8.39 -8.22
C PRO A 11 -15.99 7.08 -7.65
N LYS A 12 -17.23 6.75 -8.04
CA LYS A 12 -17.90 5.52 -7.62
C LYS A 12 -17.40 4.33 -8.44
N VAL A 13 -16.19 3.89 -8.13
CA VAL A 13 -15.51 2.77 -8.78
C VAL A 13 -15.32 1.65 -7.76
N ASN A 14 -15.23 0.40 -8.20
CA ASN A 14 -14.98 -0.72 -7.30
C ASN A 14 -13.58 -0.54 -6.63
N PRO A 15 -13.47 -0.55 -5.29
CA PRO A 15 -12.18 -0.42 -4.58
C PRO A 15 -11.10 -1.38 -5.08
N SER A 16 -11.47 -2.58 -5.52
CA SER A 16 -10.53 -3.59 -6.02
C SER A 16 -9.73 -3.14 -7.25
N TYR A 17 -10.20 -2.17 -8.03
CA TYR A 17 -9.41 -1.64 -9.15
C TYR A 17 -8.15 -0.91 -8.68
N TYR A 18 -8.23 -0.19 -7.57
CA TYR A 18 -7.08 0.51 -6.98
C TYR A 18 -6.07 -0.47 -6.38
N GLN A 19 -6.55 -1.57 -5.77
CA GLN A 19 -5.70 -2.66 -5.28
C GLN A 19 -4.91 -3.32 -6.42
N VAL A 20 -5.58 -3.64 -7.53
CA VAL A 20 -4.92 -4.17 -8.73
C VAL A 20 -3.93 -3.16 -9.30
N LEU A 21 -4.29 -1.87 -9.35
CA LEU A 21 -3.39 -0.81 -9.79
C LEU A 21 -2.13 -0.75 -8.91
N GLY A 22 -2.26 -0.84 -7.59
CA GLY A 22 -1.13 -0.86 -6.67
C GLY A 22 -0.16 -2.01 -6.96
N ILE A 23 -0.67 -3.22 -7.22
CA ILE A 23 0.16 -4.37 -7.62
C ILE A 23 0.86 -4.09 -8.96
N VAL A 24 0.14 -3.63 -9.97
CA VAL A 24 0.72 -3.34 -11.30
C VAL A 24 1.83 -2.29 -11.18
N LEU A 25 1.59 -1.21 -10.43
CA LEU A 25 2.60 -0.19 -10.16
C LEU A 25 3.81 -0.76 -9.39
N SER A 26 3.61 -1.73 -8.51
CA SER A 26 4.70 -2.41 -7.80
C SER A 26 5.59 -3.21 -8.73
N PHE A 27 5.05 -3.79 -9.81
CA PHE A 27 5.86 -4.42 -10.86
C PHE A 27 6.55 -3.37 -11.75
N VAL A 28 5.84 -2.30 -12.11
CA VAL A 28 6.41 -1.18 -12.90
C VAL A 28 7.57 -0.50 -12.15
N PHE A 29 7.56 -0.51 -10.81
CA PHE A 29 8.66 -0.02 -9.97
C PHE A 29 10.02 -0.62 -10.35
N TRP A 30 10.07 -1.87 -10.83
CA TRP A 30 11.33 -2.50 -11.25
C TRP A 30 11.91 -1.92 -12.53
N LEU A 31 11.10 -1.22 -13.32
CA LEU A 31 11.54 -0.52 -14.52
C LEU A 31 12.12 0.87 -14.20
N ALA A 32 12.03 1.33 -12.95
CA ALA A 32 12.55 2.63 -12.55
C ALA A 32 14.09 2.62 -12.53
N THR A 33 14.69 3.51 -13.32
CA THR A 33 16.14 3.61 -13.50
C THR A 33 16.79 4.66 -12.61
N ASN A 34 16.02 5.61 -12.07
CA ASN A 34 16.52 6.66 -11.19
C ASN A 34 15.63 6.84 -9.95
N ASP A 35 16.15 7.53 -8.93
CA ASP A 35 15.47 7.63 -7.64
C ASP A 35 14.23 8.54 -7.69
N TRP A 36 14.17 9.51 -8.61
CA TRP A 36 12.97 10.30 -8.86
C TRP A 36 11.80 9.45 -9.37
N GLN A 37 12.04 8.54 -10.31
CA GLN A 37 11.02 7.61 -10.78
C GLN A 37 10.55 6.68 -9.66
N ARG A 38 11.48 6.18 -8.84
CA ARG A 38 11.14 5.37 -7.66
C ARG A 38 10.27 6.14 -6.67
N LEU A 39 10.63 7.39 -6.38
CA LEU A 39 9.86 8.28 -5.49
C LEU A 39 8.43 8.48 -6.00
N LEU A 40 8.28 8.79 -7.29
CA LEU A 40 6.98 9.01 -7.91
C LEU A 40 6.13 7.73 -7.90
N LEU A 41 6.71 6.58 -8.21
CA LEU A 41 6.00 5.29 -8.23
C LEU A 41 5.57 4.85 -6.83
N VAL A 42 6.45 4.95 -5.82
CA VAL A 42 6.09 4.65 -4.43
C VAL A 42 4.99 5.57 -3.93
N SER A 43 5.06 6.86 -4.27
CA SER A 43 3.99 7.82 -3.94
C SER A 43 2.67 7.44 -4.61
N ALA A 44 2.69 7.05 -5.89
CA ALA A 44 1.51 6.63 -6.63
C ALA A 44 0.89 5.34 -6.04
N ILE A 45 1.70 4.37 -5.62
CA ILE A 45 1.24 3.15 -4.94
C ILE A 45 0.51 3.52 -3.64
N LEU A 46 1.13 4.34 -2.79
CA LEU A 46 0.53 4.77 -1.52
C LEU A 46 -0.77 5.56 -1.71
N LEU A 47 -0.84 6.37 -2.78
CA LEU A 47 -2.07 7.07 -3.14
C LEU A 47 -3.16 6.09 -3.58
N ALA A 48 -2.82 5.06 -4.37
CA ALA A 48 -3.78 4.04 -4.79
C ALA A 48 -4.40 3.31 -3.58
N ASP A 49 -3.59 2.88 -2.62
CA ASP A 49 -4.09 2.27 -1.37
C ASP A 49 -4.98 3.24 -0.58
N TRP A 50 -4.58 4.52 -0.51
CA TRP A 50 -5.42 5.51 0.17
C TRP A 50 -6.79 5.67 -0.52
N TYR A 51 -6.81 5.66 -1.86
CA TYR A 51 -8.03 5.77 -2.65
C TYR A 51 -8.95 4.56 -2.48
N ASP A 52 -8.44 3.33 -2.35
CA ASP A 52 -9.29 2.16 -2.13
C ASP A 52 -10.06 2.26 -0.80
N GLY A 53 -9.37 2.62 0.28
CA GLY A 53 -9.93 2.69 1.61
C GLY A 53 -10.88 3.87 1.72
N ALA A 54 -10.53 5.01 1.10
CA ALA A 54 -11.41 6.17 1.04
C ALA A 54 -12.67 5.87 0.23
N THR A 55 -12.57 5.15 -0.89
CA THR A 55 -13.71 4.72 -1.70
C THR A 55 -14.61 3.76 -0.92
N ALA A 56 -14.02 2.75 -0.26
CA ALA A 56 -14.76 1.78 0.54
C ALA A 56 -15.52 2.44 1.70
N ARG A 57 -14.89 3.37 2.41
CA ARG A 57 -15.53 4.14 3.50
C ARG A 57 -16.61 5.08 3.00
N LYS A 58 -16.40 5.76 1.87
CA LYS A 58 -17.36 6.73 1.31
C LYS A 58 -18.64 6.07 0.83
N TYR A 59 -18.54 4.90 0.21
CA TYR A 59 -19.68 4.20 -0.37
C TYR A 59 -20.22 3.06 0.52
N GLY A 60 -19.74 2.93 1.76
CA GLY A 60 -20.23 1.91 2.70
C GLY A 60 -19.90 0.47 2.28
N LEU A 61 -18.84 0.28 1.47
CA LEU A 61 -18.41 -1.02 0.94
C LEU A 61 -17.38 -1.72 1.85
N VAL A 62 -17.29 -1.32 3.12
CA VAL A 62 -16.36 -1.90 4.07
C VAL A 62 -16.85 -3.31 4.45
N SER A 63 -16.05 -4.33 4.14
CA SER A 63 -16.35 -5.73 4.46
C SER A 63 -15.13 -6.44 5.03
N ARG A 64 -15.36 -7.51 5.79
CA ARG A 64 -14.28 -8.34 6.37
C ARG A 64 -13.47 -9.05 5.28
N GLU A 65 -14.15 -9.51 4.23
CA GLU A 65 -13.50 -10.12 3.06
C GLU A 65 -12.64 -9.10 2.31
N GLY A 66 -13.17 -7.88 2.10
CA GLY A 66 -12.42 -6.80 1.47
C GLY A 66 -11.18 -6.43 2.26
N TYR A 67 -11.28 -6.37 3.59
CA TYR A 67 -10.13 -6.15 4.47
C TYR A 67 -9.09 -7.28 4.40
N LEU A 68 -9.52 -8.54 4.31
CA LEU A 68 -8.57 -9.65 4.16
C LEU A 68 -7.82 -9.57 2.82
N ILE A 69 -8.55 -9.29 1.73
CA ILE A 69 -7.96 -9.10 0.40
C ILE A 69 -6.98 -7.93 0.42
N ASP A 70 -7.36 -6.81 1.04
CA ASP A 70 -6.52 -5.62 1.19
C ASP A 70 -5.18 -5.94 1.85
N VAL A 71 -5.22 -6.62 3.00
CA VAL A 71 -4.01 -7.05 3.71
C VAL A 71 -3.13 -7.95 2.83
N VAL A 72 -3.74 -8.93 2.14
CA VAL A 72 -2.98 -9.85 1.26
C VAL A 72 -2.34 -9.11 0.10
N VAL A 73 -3.09 -8.24 -0.58
CA VAL A 73 -2.61 -7.43 -1.69
C VAL A 73 -1.45 -6.53 -1.24
N ASP A 74 -1.59 -5.87 -0.09
CA ASP A 74 -0.54 -5.05 0.49
C ASP A 74 0.74 -5.84 0.75
N ARG A 75 0.63 -7.07 1.28
CA ARG A 75 1.81 -7.92 1.52
C ARG A 75 2.47 -8.35 0.22
N ILE A 76 1.69 -8.70 -0.80
CA ILE A 76 2.21 -9.06 -2.11
C ILE A 76 2.92 -7.85 -2.74
N SER A 77 2.30 -6.68 -2.69
CA SER A 77 2.89 -5.43 -3.16
C SER A 77 4.21 -5.12 -2.46
N GLU A 78 4.28 -5.22 -1.12
CA GLU A 78 5.52 -5.03 -0.36
C GLU A 78 6.60 -6.05 -0.75
N LEU A 79 6.25 -7.33 -0.88
CA LEU A 79 7.20 -8.37 -1.27
C LEU A 79 7.76 -8.14 -2.68
N VAL A 80 6.91 -7.75 -3.64
CA VAL A 80 7.33 -7.42 -5.01
C VAL A 80 8.23 -6.19 -4.99
N LEU A 81 7.82 -5.12 -4.32
CA LEU A 81 8.56 -3.86 -4.27
C LEU A 81 9.96 -4.05 -3.66
N PHE A 82 10.04 -4.82 -2.56
CA PHE A 82 11.28 -5.01 -1.81
C PHE A 82 12.10 -6.22 -2.20
N PHE A 83 11.65 -7.06 -3.14
CA PHE A 83 12.38 -8.24 -3.62
C PHE A 83 13.88 -8.00 -3.92
N PRO A 84 14.28 -6.95 -4.67
CA PRO A 84 15.71 -6.70 -4.93
C PRO A 84 16.46 -6.11 -3.73
N MET A 85 15.77 -5.68 -2.67
CA MET A 85 16.32 -4.99 -1.50
C MET A 85 16.36 -5.91 -0.28
N GLN A 86 17.42 -6.72 -0.14
CA GLN A 86 17.52 -7.79 0.87
C GLN A 86 17.02 -7.41 2.27
N VAL A 87 17.46 -6.29 2.83
CA VAL A 87 17.05 -5.86 4.18
C VAL A 87 15.55 -5.56 4.25
N MET A 88 15.04 -4.80 3.28
CA MET A 88 13.61 -4.45 3.23
C MET A 88 12.73 -5.67 2.90
N PHE A 89 13.24 -6.62 2.12
CA PHE A 89 12.54 -7.87 1.82
C PHE A 89 12.28 -8.68 3.10
N TRP A 90 13.29 -8.81 3.96
CA TRP A 90 13.12 -9.49 5.25
C TRP A 90 12.13 -8.75 6.15
N PHE A 91 12.17 -7.41 6.17
CA PHE A 91 11.15 -6.63 6.86
C PHE A 91 9.75 -6.87 6.29
N ALA A 92 9.58 -6.97 4.97
CA ALA A 92 8.30 -7.27 4.34
C ALA A 92 7.76 -8.66 4.74
N ILE A 93 8.63 -9.68 4.79
CA ILE A 93 8.26 -11.02 5.30
C ILE A 93 7.81 -10.93 6.77
N LEU A 94 8.59 -10.27 7.63
CA LEU A 94 8.22 -10.06 9.02
C LEU A 94 6.87 -9.32 9.13
N ASN A 95 6.66 -8.30 8.32
CA ASN A 95 5.43 -7.52 8.27
C ASN A 95 4.24 -8.38 7.83
N GLY A 96 4.43 -9.34 6.93
CA GLY A 96 3.46 -10.37 6.58
C GLY A 96 3.06 -11.23 7.79
N GLY A 97 4.03 -11.72 8.55
CA GLY A 97 3.79 -12.46 9.80
C GLY A 97 3.03 -11.65 10.83
N LEU A 98 3.40 -10.38 11.03
CA LEU A 98 2.69 -9.47 11.95
C LEU A 98 1.25 -9.21 11.49
N SER A 99 1.04 -9.05 10.17
CA SER A 99 -0.29 -8.86 9.58
C SER A 99 -1.19 -10.08 9.83
N TYR A 100 -0.64 -11.29 9.72
CA TYR A 100 -1.36 -12.52 10.05
C TYR A 100 -1.74 -12.59 11.54
N VAL A 101 -0.81 -12.28 12.44
CA VAL A 101 -1.10 -12.21 13.88
C VAL A 101 -2.14 -11.13 14.20
N SER A 102 -2.08 -10.00 13.49
CA SER A 102 -3.04 -8.89 13.57
C SER A 102 -4.45 -9.35 13.18
N LEU A 103 -4.59 -10.15 12.11
CA LEU A 103 -5.86 -10.74 11.68
C LEU A 103 -6.45 -11.68 12.74
N ILE A 104 -5.64 -12.51 13.39
CA ILE A 104 -6.10 -13.44 14.43
C ILE A 104 -6.49 -12.70 15.70
N LYS A 105 -5.66 -11.76 16.16
CA LYS A 105 -5.84 -11.07 17.44
C LYS A 105 -6.75 -9.85 17.37
N GLY A 106 -7.16 -9.44 16.18
CA GLY A 106 -7.97 -8.23 15.96
C GLY A 106 -7.25 -6.93 16.36
N LYS A 107 -5.92 -6.94 16.45
CA LYS A 107 -5.10 -5.77 16.78
C LYS A 107 -4.26 -5.38 15.59
N HIS A 108 -4.41 -4.17 15.07
CA HIS A 108 -3.60 -3.65 13.98
C HIS A 108 -2.12 -3.58 14.39
N LEU A 109 -1.35 -4.53 13.90
CA LEU A 109 0.07 -4.66 14.18
C LEU A 109 0.78 -4.83 12.84
N THR A 110 1.03 -3.72 12.17
CA THR A 110 1.70 -3.64 10.87
C THR A 110 2.73 -2.51 10.89
N MET A 111 3.85 -2.72 10.22
CA MET A 111 4.89 -1.72 10.01
C MET A 111 4.59 -0.94 8.72
N PRO A 112 4.66 0.40 8.71
CA PRO A 112 4.40 1.20 7.53
C PRO A 112 5.63 1.25 6.60
N LEU A 113 6.07 0.09 6.10
CA LEU A 113 7.34 -0.05 5.36
C LEU A 113 7.41 0.82 4.11
N ARG A 114 6.32 0.87 3.32
CA ARG A 114 6.24 1.70 2.10
C ARG A 114 6.42 3.19 2.41
N PHE A 115 5.85 3.68 3.51
CA PHE A 115 6.08 5.05 3.98
C PHE A 115 7.51 5.28 4.46
N GLY A 116 8.08 4.33 5.21
CA GLY A 116 9.49 4.40 5.63
C GLY A 116 10.44 4.48 4.43
N TYR A 117 10.18 3.69 3.39
CA TYR A 117 10.95 3.73 2.15
C TYR A 117 10.76 5.03 1.36
N LEU A 118 9.54 5.59 1.33
CA LEU A 118 9.30 6.90 0.73
C LEU A 118 10.14 7.99 1.42
N ILE A 119 10.20 7.99 2.76
CA ILE A 119 11.03 8.94 3.52
C ILE A 119 12.51 8.76 3.17
N TYR A 120 12.98 7.51 3.09
CA TYR A 120 14.35 7.21 2.67
C TYR A 120 14.67 7.77 1.27
N LEU A 121 13.78 7.58 0.30
CA LEU A 121 13.95 8.15 -1.04
C LEU A 121 13.96 9.68 -1.03
N LEU A 122 13.10 10.33 -0.22
CA LEU A 122 13.11 11.79 -0.09
C LEU A 122 14.45 12.32 0.43
N VAL A 123 15.08 11.63 1.39
CA VAL A 123 16.37 12.05 1.96
C VAL A 123 17.53 11.89 0.97
N ILE A 124 17.46 10.92 0.05
CA ILE A 124 18.51 10.70 -0.95
C ILE A 124 18.38 11.64 -2.14
N VAL A 125 17.14 11.98 -2.51
CA VAL A 125 16.83 12.76 -3.71
C VAL A 125 16.98 14.27 -3.48
N LEU A 126 16.70 14.75 -2.26
CA LEU A 126 16.77 16.17 -1.86
C LEU A 126 18.13 16.54 -1.26
#